data_AF-A0A7V2TXH8-F1
#
_entry.id   AF-A0A7V2TXH8-F1
#
_cell.length_a   1.000
_cell.length_b   1.000
_cell.length_c   1.000
_cell.angle_alpha   90.00
_cell.angle_beta   90.00
_cell.angle_gamma   90.00
#
_symmetry.space_group_name_H-M   'P 1'
#
loop_
_entity.id
_entity.type
_entity.pdbx_description
1 polymer ?
#
loop_
_entity_poly.entity_id
_entity_poly.type
_entity_poly.pdbx_seq_one_letter_code
_entity_poly.pdbx_strand_id
1 'polypeptide(L)'
;EAAMERHAGSIEALWGPQGQYYVQHGKDLTSVGTLIGTGGVFIHHPRAGGILERTLFSPARPFSLRPRNPALYTDARYCLFAVGLLADRYPEVAFRVGRKYLRKWNP
;
A
#
# COMPACT_ATOMS: atom_id res chain seq x y z
N GLU A 1 3.21 11.10 0.87
CA GLU A 1 2.12 11.55 -0.03
C GLU A 1 2.54 11.49 -1.50
N ALA A 2 3.61 12.18 -1.91
CA ALA A 2 4.15 12.12 -3.27
C ALA A 2 4.39 10.71 -3.83
N ALA A 3 4.75 9.74 -2.97
CA ALA A 3 4.87 8.34 -3.38
C ALA A 3 3.54 7.78 -3.92
N MET A 4 2.41 8.04 -3.26
CA MET A 4 1.12 7.50 -3.69
C MET A 4 0.61 8.15 -4.97
N GLU A 5 0.95 9.40 -5.23
CA GLU A 5 0.60 10.07 -6.50
C GLU A 5 1.29 9.41 -7.71
N ARG A 6 2.38 8.67 -7.50
CA ARG A 6 3.08 7.92 -8.55
C ARG A 6 2.61 6.47 -8.69
N HIS A 7 2.00 5.90 -7.65
CA HIS A 7 1.70 4.46 -7.59
C HIS A 7 0.20 4.15 -7.62
N ALA A 8 -0.62 5.01 -7.03
CA ALA A 8 -2.07 4.96 -7.14
C ALA A 8 -2.51 5.87 -8.28
N GLY A 9 -3.49 5.39 -9.05
CA GLY A 9 -4.12 6.16 -10.09
C GLY A 9 -5.02 7.27 -9.56
N SER A 10 -5.62 7.99 -10.50
CA SER A 10 -6.62 9.02 -10.24
C SER A 10 -7.73 8.96 -11.26
N ILE A 11 -8.86 9.59 -10.91
CA ILE A 11 -9.97 9.85 -11.82
C ILE A 11 -9.92 11.32 -12.23
N GLU A 12 -10.08 11.60 -13.51
CA GLU A 12 -10.25 12.93 -14.06
C GLU A 12 -11.69 13.08 -14.55
N ALA A 13 -12.36 14.16 -14.14
CA ALA A 13 -13.69 14.50 -14.63
C ALA A 13 -13.57 15.41 -15.85
N LEU A 14 -14.05 14.95 -17.00
CA LEU A 14 -14.07 15.69 -18.25
C LEU A 14 -15.50 16.02 -18.65
N TRP A 15 -15.67 17.11 -19.40
CA TRP A 15 -16.95 17.59 -19.89
C TRP A 15 -16.97 17.54 -21.42
N GLY A 16 -17.98 16.88 -21.98
CA GLY A 16 -18.20 16.80 -23.42
C GLY A 16 -19.64 17.16 -23.80
N PRO A 17 -19.96 17.17 -25.09
CA PRO A 17 -21.31 17.48 -25.59
C PRO A 17 -22.41 16.57 -25.01
N GLN A 18 -22.06 15.34 -24.62
CA GLN A 18 -22.97 14.36 -24.03
C GLN A 18 -23.05 14.45 -22.48
N GLY A 19 -22.33 15.39 -21.86
CA GLY A 19 -22.29 15.57 -20.40
C GLY A 19 -20.92 15.23 -19.79
N GLN A 20 -20.93 15.00 -18.47
CA GLN A 20 -19.74 14.68 -17.70
C GLN A 20 -19.37 13.20 -17.86
N TYR A 21 -18.09 12.92 -18.09
CA TYR A 21 -17.54 11.58 -18.07
C TYR A 21 -16.24 11.53 -17.28
N TYR A 22 -15.86 10.33 -16.84
CA TYR A 22 -14.70 10.11 -15.97
C TYR A 22 -13.64 9.29 -16.69
N VAL A 23 -12.39 9.74 -16.61
CA VAL A 23 -11.24 9.05 -17.18
C VAL A 23 -10.35 8.60 -16.04
N GLN A 24 -10.03 7.31 -16.00
CA GLN A 24 -9.05 6.79 -15.06
C GLN A 24 -7.64 6.89 -15.65
N HIS A 25 -6.71 7.39 -14.85
CA HIS A 25 -5.27 7.37 -15.11
C HIS A 25 -4.57 6.47 -14.11
N GLY A 26 -3.71 5.56 -14.57
CA GLY A 26 -2.94 4.67 -13.69
C GLY A 26 -3.75 3.54 -13.05
N LYS A 27 -3.23 2.98 -11.96
CA LYS A 27 -3.75 1.77 -11.31
C LYS A 27 -4.85 2.10 -10.30
N ASP A 28 -5.95 1.36 -10.37
CA ASP A 28 -6.92 1.37 -9.28
C ASP A 28 -6.42 0.48 -8.13
N LEU A 29 -6.07 1.10 -6.99
CA LEU A 29 -5.66 0.39 -5.79
C LEU A 29 -6.75 0.39 -4.71
N THR A 30 -7.95 0.89 -5.00
CA THR A 30 -9.02 1.06 -3.99
C THR A 30 -9.45 -0.26 -3.35
N SER A 31 -9.38 -1.37 -4.09
CA SER A 31 -9.73 -2.73 -3.67
C SER A 31 -8.58 -3.52 -3.04
N VAL A 32 -7.37 -2.94 -2.97
CA VAL A 32 -6.22 -3.61 -2.34
C VAL A 32 -6.53 -3.89 -0.87
N GLY A 33 -6.60 -5.17 -0.52
CA GLY A 33 -6.95 -5.63 0.83
C GLY A 33 -5.78 -5.70 1.81
N THR A 34 -4.55 -5.50 1.36
CA THR A 34 -3.36 -5.59 2.23
C THR A 34 -2.31 -4.58 1.78
N LEU A 35 -1.78 -3.81 2.73
CA LEU A 35 -0.69 -2.88 2.51
C LEU A 35 0.41 -3.14 3.53
N ILE A 36 1.63 -3.33 3.03
CA ILE A 36 2.79 -3.69 3.85
C ILE A 36 3.82 -2.56 3.78
N GLY A 37 4.08 -1.90 4.91
CA GLY A 37 5.19 -0.98 5.06
C GLY A 37 6.49 -1.75 5.27
N THR A 38 7.44 -1.62 4.35
CA THR A 38 8.78 -2.22 4.45
C THR A 38 9.87 -1.16 4.26
N GLY A 39 11.07 -1.44 4.78
CA GLY A 39 12.17 -0.48 4.89
C GLY A 39 12.42 -0.02 6.33
N GLY A 40 13.63 0.48 6.60
CA GLY A 40 14.08 0.84 7.95
C GLY A 40 13.21 1.90 8.64
N VAL A 41 12.51 2.75 7.86
CA VAL A 41 11.59 3.76 8.40
C VAL A 41 10.43 3.15 9.19
N PHE A 42 9.90 1.99 8.78
CA PHE A 42 8.77 1.35 9.46
C PHE A 42 9.20 0.54 10.70
N ILE A 43 10.51 0.40 10.93
CA ILE A 43 11.09 -0.34 12.06
C ILE A 43 11.46 0.61 13.20
N HIS A 44 12.05 1.76 12.87
CA HIS A 44 12.66 2.63 13.87
C HIS A 44 11.93 3.96 14.07
N HIS A 45 11.00 4.32 13.18
CA HIS A 45 10.39 5.65 13.24
C HIS A 45 9.15 5.66 14.14
N PRO A 46 9.09 6.55 15.17
CA PRO A 46 7.96 6.60 16.11
C PRO A 46 6.62 6.98 15.44
N ARG A 47 6.67 7.57 14.23
CA ARG A 47 5.47 7.91 13.43
C ARG A 47 5.21 6.98 12.24
N ALA A 48 5.74 5.76 12.25
CA ALA A 48 5.54 4.79 11.16
C ALA A 48 4.05 4.59 10.81
N GLY A 49 3.16 4.59 11.81
CA GLY A 49 1.71 4.51 11.63
C GLY A 49 1.14 5.65 10.80
N GLY A 50 1.46 6.90 11.13
CA GLY A 50 1.00 8.07 10.37
C GLY A 50 1.54 8.12 8.93
N ILE A 51 2.65 7.43 8.64
CA ILE A 51 3.13 7.26 7.26
C ILE A 51 2.21 6.29 6.50
N LEU A 52 1.85 5.16 7.10
CA LEU A 52 0.93 4.18 6.52
C LEU A 52 -0.47 4.78 6.31
N GLU A 53 -1.02 5.50 7.27
CA GLU A 53 -2.33 6.13 7.14
C GLU A 53 -2.39 7.11 5.95
N ARG A 54 -1.33 7.89 5.73
CA ARG A 54 -1.24 8.81 4.59
C ARG A 54 -1.18 8.10 3.23
N THR A 55 -1.01 6.78 3.20
CA THR A 55 -1.11 5.99 1.97
C THR A 55 -2.55 5.68 1.58
N LEU A 56 -3.48 5.78 2.53
CA LEU A 56 -4.88 5.43 2.33
C LEU A 56 -5.65 6.51 1.57
N PHE A 57 -6.82 6.12 1.08
CA PHE A 57 -7.82 7.03 0.55
C PHE A 57 -8.14 8.14 1.55
N SER A 58 -8.34 9.35 1.04
CA SER A 58 -8.75 10.50 1.83
C SER A 58 -9.92 11.20 1.14
N PRO A 59 -11.00 11.54 1.86
CA PRO A 59 -12.08 12.37 1.33
C PRO A 59 -11.61 13.73 0.80
N ALA A 60 -10.48 14.26 1.29
CA ALA A 60 -9.87 15.49 0.80
C ALA A 60 -9.32 15.35 -0.64
N ARG A 61 -9.17 14.12 -1.15
CA ARG A 61 -8.73 13.80 -2.51
C ARG A 61 -9.64 12.71 -3.09
N PRO A 62 -10.92 13.02 -3.36
CA PRO A 62 -11.94 12.02 -3.68
C PRO A 62 -11.67 11.27 -4.98
N PHE A 63 -10.91 11.86 -5.90
CA PHE A 63 -10.50 11.26 -7.16
C PHE A 63 -9.23 10.42 -7.09
N SER A 64 -8.61 10.26 -5.91
CA SER A 64 -7.45 9.38 -5.76
C SER A 64 -7.87 7.92 -5.63
N LEU A 65 -7.25 7.04 -6.40
CA LEU A 65 -7.49 5.59 -6.36
C LEU A 65 -6.57 4.87 -5.36
N ARG A 66 -6.34 5.50 -4.20
CA ARG A 66 -5.58 4.90 -3.09
C ARG A 66 -6.39 3.80 -2.40
N PRO A 67 -5.73 2.86 -1.71
CA PRO A 67 -6.41 1.83 -0.93
C PRO A 67 -7.41 2.39 0.07
N ARG A 68 -8.64 1.85 0.07
CA ARG A 68 -9.72 2.35 0.94
C ARG A 68 -9.71 1.73 2.34
N ASN A 69 -9.59 0.41 2.42
CA ASN A 69 -9.61 -0.30 3.70
C ASN A 69 -8.67 -1.52 3.69
N PRO A 70 -7.36 -1.34 3.46
CA PRO A 70 -6.42 -2.44 3.51
C PRO A 70 -6.15 -2.86 4.97
N ALA A 71 -5.89 -4.15 5.18
CA ALA A 71 -5.18 -4.59 6.36
C ALA A 71 -3.73 -4.09 6.31
N LEU A 72 -3.31 -3.39 7.35
CA LEU A 72 -1.99 -2.78 7.43
C LEU A 72 -1.00 -3.70 8.14
N TYR A 73 0.19 -3.84 7.56
CA TYR A 73 1.29 -4.62 8.13
C TYR A 73 2.60 -3.85 8.05
N THR A 74 3.52 -4.19 8.93
CA THR A 74 4.91 -3.74 8.85
C THR A 74 5.87 -4.93 8.77
N ASP A 75 6.92 -4.77 7.98
CA ASP A 75 8.06 -5.66 7.97
C ASP A 75 8.97 -5.35 9.16
N ALA A 76 8.63 -5.91 10.33
CA ALA A 76 9.20 -5.54 11.62
C ALA A 76 10.71 -5.83 11.77
N ARG A 77 11.30 -6.59 10.84
CA ARG A 77 12.73 -6.95 10.86
C ARG A 77 13.44 -6.66 9.54
N TYR A 78 12.81 -5.92 8.64
CA TYR A 78 13.28 -5.68 7.27
C TYR A 78 13.65 -6.98 6.54
N CYS A 79 12.88 -8.04 6.75
CA CYS A 79 13.24 -9.39 6.34
C CYS A 79 12.57 -9.84 5.04
N LEU A 80 11.68 -9.03 4.45
CA LEU A 80 10.98 -9.41 3.21
C LEU A 80 11.92 -9.67 2.04
N PHE A 81 13.05 -8.96 1.93
CA PHE A 81 14.03 -9.24 0.88
C PHE A 81 14.59 -10.67 1.02
N ALA A 82 14.92 -11.08 2.26
CA ALA A 82 15.45 -12.41 2.55
C ALA A 82 14.37 -13.49 2.35
N VAL A 83 13.12 -13.20 2.71
CA VAL A 83 11.96 -14.07 2.41
C VAL A 83 11.84 -14.29 0.90
N GLY A 84 11.95 -13.22 0.10
CA GLY A 84 11.90 -13.32 -1.36
C GLY A 84 13.02 -14.19 -1.93
N LEU A 85 14.26 -14.04 -1.44
CA LEU A 85 15.40 -14.87 -1.85
C LEU A 85 15.22 -16.35 -1.46
N LEU A 86 14.61 -16.63 -0.31
CA LEU A 86 14.35 -17.99 0.15
C LEU A 86 13.19 -18.66 -0.59
N ALA A 87 12.22 -17.90 -1.07
CA ALA A 87 10.95 -18.44 -1.59
C ALA A 87 11.12 -19.39 -2.78
N ASP A 88 12.16 -19.20 -3.60
CA ASP A 88 12.42 -20.02 -4.78
C ASP A 88 12.83 -21.46 -4.43
N ARG A 89 13.74 -21.63 -3.45
CA ARG A 89 14.26 -22.96 -3.06
C ARG A 89 13.63 -23.52 -1.80
N TYR A 90 13.10 -22.67 -0.92
CA TYR A 90 12.57 -23.03 0.40
C TYR A 90 11.24 -22.32 0.69
N PRO A 91 10.19 -22.55 -0.12
CA PRO A 91 8.91 -21.82 -0.04
C PRO A 91 8.24 -21.93 1.34
N GLU A 92 8.25 -23.12 1.95
CA GLU A 92 7.67 -23.34 3.28
C GLU A 92 8.40 -22.58 4.40
N VAL A 93 9.72 -22.52 4.31
CA VAL A 93 10.54 -21.76 5.27
C VAL A 93 10.31 -20.27 5.06
N ALA A 94 10.34 -19.80 3.81
CA ALA A 94 10.08 -18.41 3.44
C ALA A 94 8.71 -17.95 3.96
N PHE A 95 7.66 -18.74 3.73
CA PHE A 95 6.32 -18.45 4.21
C PHE A 95 6.26 -18.38 5.75
N ARG A 96 6.88 -19.34 6.45
CA ARG A 96 6.92 -19.37 7.92
C ARG A 96 7.64 -18.16 8.49
N VAL A 97 8.78 -17.76 7.90
CA VAL A 97 9.54 -16.58 8.29
C VAL A 97 8.73 -15.31 8.02
N GLY A 98 8.20 -15.16 6.80
CA GLY A 98 7.37 -14.01 6.42
C GLY A 98 6.17 -13.83 7.37
N ARG A 99 5.42 -14.90 7.63
CA ARG A 99 4.28 -14.87 8.56
C ARG A 99 4.67 -14.52 10.00
N LYS A 100 5.87 -14.90 10.44
CA LYS A 100 6.37 -14.61 11.80
C LYS A 100 6.74 -13.13 11.99
N TYR A 101 7.27 -12.50 10.94
CA TYR A 101 7.86 -11.16 11.04
C TYR A 101 7.04 -10.04 10.39
N LEU A 102 6.07 -10.36 9.53
CA LEU A 102 5.02 -9.41 9.15
C LEU A 102 4.07 -9.22 10.32
N ARG A 103 4.10 -8.03 10.92
CA ARG A 103 3.24 -7.70 12.06
C ARG A 103 2.07 -6.87 11.59
N LYS A 104 0.86 -7.29 11.94
CA LYS A 104 -0.33 -6.48 11.72
C LYS A 104 -0.18 -5.19 12.51
N TRP A 105 -0.35 -4.07 11.83
CA TRP A 105 -0.38 -2.77 12.46
C TRP A 105 -1.84 -2.47 12.83
N ASN A 106 -2.08 -2.33 14.14
CA ASN A 106 -3.33 -1.81 14.66
C ASN A 106 -3.03 -0.40 15.20
N PRO A 107 -3.68 0.66 14.69
CA PRO A 107 -3.58 1.99 15.26
C PRO A 107 -4.06 2.05 16.71
#